data_AF-A0A8T4JFI8-F1
#
_entry.id   AF-A0A8T4JFI8-F1
#
_cell.length_a   1.000
_cell.length_b   1.000
_cell.length_c   1.000
_cell.angle_alpha   90.00
_cell.angle_beta   90.00
_cell.angle_gamma   90.00
#
_symmetry.space_group_name_H-M   'P 1'
#
loop_
_entity.id
_entity.type
_entity.pdbx_description
1 polymer ?
#
loop_
_entity_poly.entity_id
_entity_poly.type
_entity_poly.pdbx_seq_one_letter_code
_entity_poly.pdbx_strand_id
1 'polypeptide(L)'
;MVEKFVHFVLPLKKDIVIKSNLVNVPSYEETIYDALGFFEDEIFLKRNFICKHEIINDKILLDNIINLHDEQGLQIKKISRMIKTLKTGKHILSRNGLPNIKLVQSKNKEWILFDGHHTLLSYKLLNNELLNQVPHMIIQSDLGYFNDNHLRVFFGNHSKKLINKDWRKHVINWNEKVNNQLRIRKRNNIKELYNEIKNNL
;
A
#
# COMPACT_ATOMS: atom_id res chain seq x y z
N MET A 1 -25.28 3.87 4.67
CA MET A 1 -24.29 3.01 4.00
C MET A 1 -23.17 3.92 3.50
N VAL A 2 -21.94 3.70 3.95
CA VAL A 2 -20.72 4.23 3.33
C VAL A 2 -20.06 3.01 2.72
N GLU A 3 -20.10 2.89 1.41
CA GLU A 3 -19.50 1.77 0.70
C GLU A 3 -17.97 1.98 0.68
N LYS A 4 -17.19 0.91 0.87
CA LYS A 4 -15.75 0.92 0.60
C LYS A 4 -15.46 -0.17 -0.41
N PHE A 5 -14.57 0.12 -1.35
CA PHE A 5 -14.21 -0.76 -2.45
C PHE A 5 -12.77 -1.24 -2.30
N VAL A 6 -12.52 -2.53 -2.51
CA VAL A 6 -11.17 -3.10 -2.53
C VAL A 6 -10.88 -3.65 -3.92
N HIS A 7 -9.95 -3.03 -4.65
CA HIS A 7 -9.44 -3.50 -5.92
C HIS A 7 -8.16 -4.31 -5.69
N PHE A 8 -8.10 -5.50 -6.30
CA PHE A 8 -6.94 -6.37 -6.31
C PHE A 8 -6.29 -6.33 -7.70
N VAL A 9 -4.97 -6.30 -7.78
CA VAL A 9 -4.23 -6.28 -9.04
C VAL A 9 -3.04 -7.25 -8.95
N LEU A 10 -2.97 -8.19 -9.90
CA LEU A 10 -1.84 -9.11 -10.08
C LEU A 10 -1.35 -9.05 -11.53
N PRO A 11 -0.11 -8.65 -11.84
CA PRO A 11 0.42 -8.72 -13.19
C PRO A 11 0.68 -10.19 -13.62
N LEU A 12 0.34 -10.54 -14.87
CA LEU A 12 0.73 -11.82 -15.50
C LEU A 12 1.75 -11.60 -16.63
N LYS A 13 2.60 -12.61 -16.85
CA LYS A 13 3.93 -12.52 -17.50
C LYS A 13 4.03 -11.95 -18.93
N LYS A 14 2.95 -11.74 -19.68
CA LYS A 14 3.04 -11.33 -21.10
C LYS A 14 1.98 -10.34 -21.59
N ASP A 15 0.83 -10.28 -20.91
CA ASP A 15 -0.19 -9.24 -21.03
C ASP A 15 -0.55 -8.84 -19.60
N ILE A 16 -0.69 -7.54 -19.29
CA ILE A 16 -1.08 -7.09 -17.95
C ILE A 16 -2.55 -7.52 -17.74
N VAL A 17 -2.75 -8.74 -17.26
CA VAL A 17 -4.07 -9.27 -16.89
C VAL A 17 -4.32 -8.87 -15.45
N ILE A 18 -5.14 -7.84 -15.22
CA ILE A 18 -5.57 -7.47 -13.88
C ILE A 18 -6.70 -8.39 -13.46
N LYS A 19 -6.59 -8.95 -12.25
CA LYS A 19 -7.71 -9.62 -11.57
C LYS A 19 -8.42 -8.59 -10.69
N SER A 20 -9.21 -7.70 -11.24
CA SER A 20 -9.98 -6.73 -10.43
C SER A 20 -11.28 -7.39 -9.97
N ASN A 21 -11.71 -7.06 -8.75
CA ASN A 21 -13.09 -7.22 -8.36
C ASN A 21 -13.47 -6.00 -7.52
N LEU A 22 -14.68 -5.51 -7.72
CA LEU A 22 -15.26 -4.47 -6.89
C LEU A 22 -15.97 -5.19 -5.77
N VAL A 23 -15.55 -4.96 -4.53
CA VAL A 23 -16.20 -5.59 -3.38
C VAL A 23 -16.73 -4.52 -2.45
N ASN A 24 -18.04 -4.57 -2.21
CA ASN A 24 -18.72 -3.68 -1.29
C ASN A 24 -18.46 -4.20 0.13
N VAL A 25 -17.54 -3.54 0.84
CA VAL A 25 -17.34 -3.79 2.26
C VAL A 25 -18.48 -3.09 3.03
N PRO A 26 -19.10 -3.77 4.02
CA PRO A 26 -20.15 -3.18 4.84
C PRO A 26 -19.72 -1.87 5.52
N SER A 27 -20.67 -0.94 5.67
CA SER A 27 -20.38 0.40 6.17
C SER A 27 -20.06 0.51 7.66
N TYR A 28 -20.25 -0.57 8.43
CA TYR A 28 -19.91 -0.62 9.86
C TYR A 28 -18.43 -0.96 10.09
N GLU A 29 -17.67 -1.29 9.05
CA GLU A 29 -16.21 -1.45 9.15
C GLU A 29 -15.59 -0.06 9.29
N GLU A 30 -15.30 0.34 10.53
CA GLU A 30 -14.98 1.72 10.90
C GLU A 30 -13.69 2.22 10.22
N THR A 31 -12.68 1.36 10.08
CA THR A 31 -11.36 1.75 9.57
C THR A 31 -11.02 1.13 8.21
N ILE A 32 -9.86 1.51 7.66
CA ILE A 32 -9.30 0.91 6.45
C ILE A 32 -8.79 -0.52 6.74
N TYR A 33 -8.35 -0.78 7.98
CA TYR A 33 -7.87 -2.09 8.40
C TYR A 33 -9.01 -3.10 8.53
N ASP A 34 -10.14 -2.68 9.10
CA ASP A 34 -11.29 -3.58 9.26
C ASP A 34 -11.86 -3.98 7.88
N ALA A 35 -11.92 -3.02 6.94
CA ALA A 35 -12.30 -3.29 5.56
C ALA A 35 -11.37 -4.29 4.85
N LEU A 36 -10.07 -4.25 5.14
CA LEU A 36 -9.11 -5.22 4.63
C LEU A 36 -9.28 -6.60 5.26
N GLY A 37 -9.48 -6.66 6.58
CA GLY A 37 -9.70 -7.91 7.30
C GLY A 37 -10.95 -8.62 6.79
N PHE A 38 -12.06 -7.89 6.66
CA PHE A 38 -13.29 -8.40 6.07
C PHE A 38 -13.06 -8.93 4.65
N PHE A 39 -12.35 -8.17 3.79
CA PHE A 39 -12.05 -8.64 2.44
C PHE A 39 -11.24 -9.95 2.43
N GLU A 40 -10.22 -10.06 3.28
CA GLU A 40 -9.38 -11.26 3.36
C GLU A 40 -10.21 -12.47 3.83
N ASP A 41 -10.93 -12.34 4.93
CA ASP A 41 -11.59 -13.45 5.62
C ASP A 41 -12.91 -13.88 4.96
N GLU A 42 -13.72 -12.91 4.52
CA GLU A 42 -15.09 -13.16 4.08
C GLU A 42 -15.22 -13.28 2.56
N ILE A 43 -14.33 -12.66 1.79
CA ILE A 43 -14.43 -12.66 0.32
C ILE A 43 -13.33 -13.48 -0.33
N PHE A 44 -12.07 -13.15 -0.04
CA PHE A 44 -10.94 -13.76 -0.72
C PHE A 44 -10.79 -15.24 -0.33
N LEU A 45 -10.79 -15.55 0.96
CA LEU A 45 -10.67 -16.93 1.45
C LEU A 45 -11.90 -17.80 1.12
N LYS A 46 -13.11 -17.24 1.16
CA LYS A 46 -14.34 -17.97 0.83
C LYS A 46 -14.57 -18.17 -0.67
N ARG A 47 -13.63 -17.73 -1.53
CA ARG A 47 -13.61 -17.93 -2.99
C ARG A 47 -14.84 -17.39 -3.74
N ASN A 48 -15.60 -16.47 -3.17
CA ASN A 48 -16.67 -15.75 -3.87
C ASN A 48 -16.13 -14.67 -4.84
N PHE A 49 -14.87 -14.80 -5.27
CA PHE A 49 -14.20 -13.80 -6.09
C PHE A 49 -14.41 -14.12 -7.57
N ILE A 50 -15.20 -13.30 -8.25
CA ILE A 50 -15.30 -13.31 -9.70
C ILE A 50 -14.10 -12.55 -10.27
N CYS A 51 -13.27 -13.27 -11.01
CA CYS A 51 -12.11 -12.69 -11.68
C CYS A 51 -12.55 -12.04 -12.99
N LYS A 52 -12.52 -10.70 -13.05
CA LYS A 52 -12.61 -9.99 -14.34
C LYS A 52 -11.23 -9.79 -14.92
N HIS A 53 -11.11 -9.94 -16.23
CA HIS A 53 -9.90 -9.60 -16.97
C HIS A 53 -10.08 -8.20 -17.54
N GLU A 54 -9.29 -7.25 -17.05
CA GLU A 54 -9.32 -5.87 -17.51
C GLU A 54 -7.89 -5.41 -17.83
N ILE A 55 -7.78 -4.50 -18.79
CA ILE A 55 -6.54 -3.81 -19.12
C ILE A 55 -6.57 -2.47 -18.36
N ILE A 56 -5.68 -2.30 -17.40
CA ILE A 56 -5.48 -1.02 -16.71
C ILE A 56 -4.50 -0.21 -17.55
N ASN A 57 -5.02 0.85 -18.15
CA ASN A 57 -4.23 1.81 -18.92
C ASN A 57 -3.60 2.91 -18.04
N ASP A 58 -3.95 2.94 -16.73
CA ASP A 58 -3.43 3.95 -15.81
C ASP A 58 -1.93 3.80 -15.59
N LYS A 59 -1.20 4.88 -15.89
CA LYS A 59 0.24 4.99 -15.70
C LYS A 59 0.56 5.68 -14.39
N ILE A 60 0.41 4.95 -13.29
CA ILE A 60 0.79 5.43 -11.96
C ILE A 60 2.27 5.16 -11.74
N LEU A 61 3.09 6.22 -11.71
CA LEU A 61 4.52 6.11 -11.40
C LEU A 61 4.72 5.75 -9.93
N LEU A 62 5.53 4.72 -9.66
CA LEU A 62 5.90 4.32 -8.30
C LEU A 62 6.55 5.47 -7.54
N ASP A 63 7.35 6.28 -8.24
CA ASP A 63 8.08 7.43 -7.70
C ASP A 63 7.19 8.45 -6.99
N ASN A 64 5.92 8.58 -7.42
CA ASN A 64 4.98 9.59 -6.91
C ASN A 64 4.18 9.10 -5.71
N ILE A 65 4.29 7.83 -5.35
CA ILE A 65 3.51 7.26 -4.24
C ILE A 65 4.05 7.81 -2.92
N ILE A 66 3.18 8.37 -2.09
CA ILE A 66 3.48 8.88 -0.75
C ILE A 66 3.73 7.70 0.19
N ASN A 67 4.89 7.69 0.86
CA ASN A 67 5.24 6.71 1.89
C ASN A 67 4.68 7.13 3.26
N LEU A 68 4.40 6.20 4.15
CA LEU A 68 4.05 6.48 5.56
C LEU A 68 5.14 6.06 6.55
N HIS A 69 6.23 5.45 6.06
CA HIS A 69 7.41 5.07 6.84
C HIS A 69 8.65 5.84 6.37
N ASP A 70 9.56 6.11 7.29
CA ASP A 70 10.91 6.62 6.98
C ASP A 70 11.88 5.46 6.68
N GLU A 71 13.10 5.82 6.29
CA GLU A 71 14.20 4.90 6.04
C GLU A 71 14.57 4.05 7.26
N GLN A 72 14.39 4.59 8.46
CA GLN A 72 14.69 3.90 9.72
C GLN A 72 13.65 2.81 10.06
N GLY A 73 12.44 2.92 9.52
CA GLY A 73 11.44 1.86 9.55
C GLY A 73 11.74 0.71 8.58
N LEU A 74 12.71 0.87 7.69
CA LEU A 74 13.06 -0.14 6.69
C LEU A 74 14.08 -1.14 7.21
N GLN A 75 13.94 -2.39 6.76
CA GLN A 75 14.86 -3.48 7.08
C GLN A 75 15.58 -3.88 5.79
N ILE A 76 16.80 -3.39 5.60
CA ILE A 76 17.59 -3.61 4.37
C ILE A 76 17.72 -5.10 4.04
N LYS A 77 18.04 -5.94 5.04
CA LYS A 77 18.12 -7.40 4.86
C LYS A 77 16.81 -8.02 4.32
N LYS A 78 15.64 -7.50 4.73
CA LYS A 78 14.33 -7.94 4.25
C LYS A 78 14.14 -7.57 2.78
N ILE A 79 14.53 -6.34 2.40
CA ILE A 79 14.51 -5.86 1.01
C ILE A 79 15.43 -6.71 0.12
N SER A 80 16.68 -6.97 0.54
CA SER A 80 17.61 -7.81 -0.23
C SER A 80 17.07 -9.23 -0.43
N ARG A 81 16.44 -9.82 0.60
CA ARG A 81 15.78 -11.14 0.48
C ARG A 81 14.62 -11.11 -0.51
N MET A 82 13.77 -10.09 -0.45
CA MET A 82 12.65 -9.91 -1.38
C MET A 82 13.15 -9.76 -2.82
N ILE A 83 14.23 -9.00 -3.06
CA ILE A 83 14.85 -8.89 -4.39
C ILE A 83 15.29 -10.25 -4.91
N LYS A 84 15.94 -11.09 -4.07
CA LYS A 84 16.34 -12.45 -4.48
C LYS A 84 15.14 -13.27 -4.93
N THR A 85 14.02 -13.22 -4.19
CA THR A 85 12.78 -13.89 -4.59
C THR A 85 12.23 -13.35 -5.91
N LEU A 86 12.18 -12.04 -6.09
CA LEU A 86 11.69 -11.41 -7.31
C LEU A 86 12.52 -11.81 -8.55
N LYS A 87 13.84 -11.90 -8.42
CA LYS A 87 14.74 -12.37 -9.49
C LYS A 87 14.47 -13.81 -9.94
N THR A 88 13.82 -14.65 -9.11
CA THR A 88 13.36 -16.00 -9.51
C THR A 88 12.05 -16.00 -10.29
N GLY A 89 11.47 -14.82 -10.57
CA GLY A 89 10.18 -14.67 -11.23
C GLY A 89 8.98 -14.90 -10.33
N LYS A 90 9.18 -14.99 -9.00
CA LYS A 90 8.12 -15.12 -7.99
C LYS A 90 7.74 -13.75 -7.45
N HIS A 91 6.44 -13.52 -7.23
CA HIS A 91 5.95 -12.31 -6.59
C HIS A 91 6.09 -12.37 -5.05
N ILE A 92 6.18 -11.19 -4.42
CA ILE A 92 6.06 -11.05 -2.96
C ILE A 92 4.60 -10.81 -2.60
N LEU A 93 3.99 -11.82 -1.98
CA LEU A 93 2.60 -11.83 -1.55
C LEU A 93 2.53 -11.90 -0.02
N SER A 94 1.46 -11.39 0.57
CA SER A 94 1.13 -11.58 1.98
C SER A 94 0.54 -12.97 2.22
N ARG A 95 -0.01 -13.20 3.42
CA ARG A 95 -0.73 -14.44 3.73
C ARG A 95 -1.83 -14.68 2.68
N ASN A 96 -2.11 -15.97 2.46
CA ASN A 96 -3.16 -16.44 1.54
C ASN A 96 -2.94 -16.09 0.05
N GLY A 97 -1.83 -15.45 -0.32
CA GLY A 97 -1.53 -15.08 -1.71
C GLY A 97 -2.06 -13.70 -2.12
N LEU A 98 -2.49 -12.88 -1.16
CA LEU A 98 -2.83 -11.48 -1.40
C LEU A 98 -1.59 -10.63 -1.70
N PRO A 99 -1.70 -9.47 -2.37
CA PRO A 99 -0.57 -8.61 -2.68
C PRO A 99 -0.13 -7.91 -1.41
N ASN A 100 1.17 -7.82 -1.19
CA ASN A 100 1.67 -7.20 0.03
C ASN A 100 1.58 -5.66 -0.01
N ILE A 101 1.53 -5.07 -1.21
CA ILE A 101 1.42 -3.62 -1.45
C ILE A 101 -0.04 -3.21 -1.30
N LYS A 102 -0.33 -2.27 -0.41
CA LYS A 102 -1.69 -1.73 -0.19
C LYS A 102 -1.70 -0.21 -0.24
N LEU A 103 -2.59 0.32 -1.06
CA LEU A 103 -2.66 1.73 -1.42
C LEU A 103 -4.04 2.29 -1.17
N VAL A 104 -4.09 3.56 -0.82
CA VAL A 104 -5.31 4.37 -0.83
C VAL A 104 -5.08 5.65 -1.62
N GLN A 105 -6.16 6.30 -2.06
CA GLN A 105 -6.09 7.60 -2.69
C GLN A 105 -6.58 8.69 -1.72
N SER A 106 -5.87 9.81 -1.65
CA SER A 106 -6.30 11.00 -0.92
C SER A 106 -7.33 11.81 -1.73
N LYS A 107 -8.06 12.73 -1.08
CA LYS A 107 -8.94 13.69 -1.77
C LYS A 107 -8.22 14.50 -2.87
N ASN A 108 -6.92 14.70 -2.74
CA ASN A 108 -6.10 15.41 -3.72
C ASN A 108 -5.58 14.49 -4.84
N LYS A 109 -6.14 13.28 -4.98
CA LYS A 109 -5.74 12.24 -5.93
C LYS A 109 -4.32 11.70 -5.73
N GLU A 110 -3.74 11.92 -4.55
CA GLU A 110 -2.42 11.40 -4.21
C GLU A 110 -2.52 9.92 -3.80
N TRP A 111 -1.63 9.09 -4.32
CA TRP A 111 -1.52 7.69 -3.92
C TRP A 111 -0.69 7.55 -2.66
N ILE A 112 -1.22 6.87 -1.64
CA ILE A 112 -0.58 6.69 -0.34
C ILE A 112 -0.36 5.21 -0.07
N LEU A 113 0.90 4.83 0.13
CA LEU A 113 1.30 3.50 0.54
C LEU A 113 1.23 3.38 2.06
N PHE A 114 0.27 2.60 2.54
CA PHE A 114 0.08 2.36 3.98
C PHE A 114 0.53 0.96 4.42
N ASP A 115 0.77 0.04 3.48
CA ASP A 115 1.42 -1.23 3.76
C ASP A 115 2.22 -1.74 2.54
N GLY A 116 3.27 -2.51 2.79
CA GLY A 116 4.09 -3.13 1.74
C GLY A 116 5.30 -2.30 1.28
N HIS A 117 5.81 -1.35 2.07
CA HIS A 117 6.96 -0.49 1.70
C HIS A 117 8.20 -1.28 1.28
N HIS A 118 8.59 -2.32 2.04
CA HIS A 118 9.73 -3.17 1.65
C HIS A 118 9.50 -3.81 0.28
N THR A 119 8.28 -4.29 0.01
CA THR A 119 7.93 -4.96 -1.24
C THR A 119 7.96 -4.00 -2.41
N LEU A 120 7.35 -2.81 -2.28
CA LEU A 120 7.33 -1.82 -3.35
C LEU A 120 8.74 -1.34 -3.70
N LEU A 121 9.57 -1.08 -2.68
CA LEU A 121 10.96 -0.71 -2.86
C LEU A 121 11.76 -1.83 -3.55
N SER A 122 11.56 -3.10 -3.19
CA SER A 122 12.20 -4.23 -3.87
C SER A 122 11.85 -4.31 -5.36
N TYR A 123 10.62 -4.02 -5.75
CA TYR A 123 10.25 -3.92 -7.17
C TYR A 123 10.90 -2.70 -7.84
N LYS A 124 10.90 -1.54 -7.19
CA LYS A 124 11.54 -0.33 -7.72
C LYS A 124 13.05 -0.53 -7.94
N LEU A 125 13.72 -1.25 -7.04
CA LEU A 125 15.13 -1.66 -7.16
C LEU A 125 15.40 -2.64 -8.30
N LEU A 126 14.36 -3.28 -8.84
CA LEU A 126 14.42 -4.12 -10.04
C LEU A 126 13.91 -3.39 -11.28
N ASN A 127 13.95 -2.06 -11.26
CA ASN A 127 13.59 -1.17 -12.38
C ASN A 127 12.12 -1.21 -12.79
N ASN A 128 11.21 -1.65 -11.92
CA ASN A 128 9.79 -1.40 -12.13
C ASN A 128 9.49 0.08 -11.86
N GLU A 129 8.79 0.72 -12.78
CA GLU A 129 8.49 2.16 -12.75
C GLU A 129 7.01 2.44 -12.53
N LEU A 130 6.15 1.51 -12.92
CA LEU A 130 4.70 1.66 -12.91
C LEU A 130 4.04 0.72 -11.91
N LEU A 131 2.96 1.19 -11.29
CA LEU A 131 2.19 0.41 -10.32
C LEU A 131 1.54 -0.83 -10.96
N ASN A 132 1.11 -0.74 -12.21
CA ASN A 132 0.53 -1.88 -12.93
C ASN A 132 1.54 -3.00 -13.25
N GLN A 133 2.84 -2.78 -13.03
CA GLN A 133 3.89 -3.81 -13.15
C GLN A 133 4.08 -4.64 -11.87
N VAL A 134 3.40 -4.29 -10.77
CA VAL A 134 3.56 -4.93 -9.47
C VAL A 134 2.22 -5.41 -8.91
N PRO A 135 2.17 -6.57 -8.22
CA PRO A 135 1.02 -6.97 -7.44
C PRO A 135 0.67 -5.92 -6.38
N HIS A 136 -0.57 -5.44 -6.34
CA HIS A 136 -1.00 -4.45 -5.36
C HIS A 136 -2.51 -4.52 -5.09
N MET A 137 -2.93 -3.92 -3.97
CA MET A 137 -4.33 -3.65 -3.67
C MET A 137 -4.57 -2.15 -3.54
N ILE A 138 -5.69 -1.69 -4.06
CA ILE A 138 -6.20 -0.34 -3.87
C ILE A 138 -7.46 -0.44 -3.03
N ILE A 139 -7.51 0.31 -1.94
CA ILE A 139 -8.71 0.47 -1.13
C ILE A 139 -9.24 1.87 -1.45
N GLN A 140 -10.52 1.96 -1.78
CA GLN A 140 -11.24 3.18 -2.07
C GLN A 140 -12.46 3.30 -1.15
N SER A 141 -12.92 4.53 -0.95
CA SER A 141 -14.25 4.80 -0.41
C SER A 141 -15.28 4.86 -1.55
N ASP A 142 -16.54 5.01 -1.19
CA ASP A 142 -17.66 5.40 -2.04
C ASP A 142 -17.36 6.64 -2.90
N LEU A 143 -16.60 7.59 -2.37
CA LEU A 143 -16.16 8.80 -3.08
C LEU A 143 -14.93 8.58 -3.96
N GLY A 144 -14.36 7.37 -3.99
CA GLY A 144 -13.11 7.03 -4.67
C GLY A 144 -11.84 7.45 -3.92
N TYR A 145 -11.97 8.19 -2.80
CA TYR A 145 -10.85 8.71 -2.02
C TYR A 145 -11.12 8.76 -0.51
N PHE A 146 -10.06 8.73 0.29
CA PHE A 146 -10.14 8.93 1.73
C PHE A 146 -9.83 10.37 2.12
N ASN A 147 -10.61 10.90 3.06
CA ASN A 147 -10.33 12.19 3.68
C ASN A 147 -9.24 12.07 4.76
N ASP A 148 -8.72 13.20 5.22
CA ASP A 148 -7.63 13.23 6.21
C ASP A 148 -8.00 12.55 7.54
N ASN A 149 -9.28 12.55 7.94
CA ASN A 149 -9.72 11.85 9.15
C ASN A 149 -9.51 10.34 9.03
N HIS A 150 -9.88 9.74 7.90
CA HIS A 150 -9.64 8.33 7.63
C HIS A 150 -8.15 8.01 7.51
N LEU A 151 -7.37 8.86 6.84
CA LEU A 151 -5.94 8.62 6.62
C LEU A 151 -5.11 8.68 7.91
N ARG A 152 -5.54 9.45 8.92
CA ARG A 152 -4.87 9.49 10.22
C ARG A 152 -4.87 8.15 10.95
N VAL A 153 -5.77 7.22 10.61
CA VAL A 153 -5.81 5.88 11.24
C VAL A 153 -4.50 5.11 11.08
N PHE A 154 -3.74 5.39 10.02
CA PHE A 154 -2.45 4.75 9.77
C PHE A 154 -1.37 5.10 10.80
N PHE A 155 -1.61 6.10 11.65
CA PHE A 155 -0.74 6.46 12.75
C PHE A 155 -1.18 5.81 14.09
N GLY A 156 -2.20 4.94 14.07
CA GLY A 156 -2.70 4.19 15.21
C GLY A 156 -3.00 5.08 16.42
N ASN A 157 -2.44 4.73 17.58
CA ASN A 157 -2.60 5.50 18.82
C ASN A 157 -2.09 6.95 18.74
N HIS A 158 -1.24 7.28 17.75
CA HIS A 158 -0.74 8.63 17.53
C HIS A 158 -1.69 9.49 16.69
N SER A 159 -2.73 8.91 16.08
CA SER A 159 -3.73 9.63 15.29
C SER A 159 -4.32 10.84 16.03
N LYS A 160 -4.57 10.71 17.34
CA LYS A 160 -5.06 11.79 18.20
C LYS A 160 -4.10 12.99 18.28
N LYS A 161 -2.79 12.76 18.21
CA LYS A 161 -1.76 13.82 18.20
C LYS A 161 -1.73 14.61 16.88
N LEU A 162 -2.38 14.07 15.85
CA LEU A 162 -2.48 14.65 14.50
C LEU A 162 -3.85 15.28 14.23
N ILE A 163 -4.72 15.39 15.24
CA ILE A 163 -5.96 16.16 15.14
C ILE A 163 -5.58 17.63 14.88
N ASN A 164 -6.23 18.24 13.88
CA ASN A 164 -5.97 19.61 13.40
C ASN A 164 -4.53 19.89 12.93
N LYS A 165 -3.73 18.84 12.68
CA LYS A 165 -2.40 18.95 12.09
C LYS A 165 -2.40 18.33 10.70
N ASP A 166 -1.47 18.79 9.88
CA ASP A 166 -1.19 18.16 8.61
C ASP A 166 -0.44 16.83 8.83
N TRP A 167 -1.16 15.72 8.69
CA TRP A 167 -0.59 14.37 8.83
C TRP A 167 0.50 14.12 7.78
N ARG A 168 0.47 14.82 6.63
CA ARG A 168 1.48 14.69 5.57
C ARG A 168 2.86 15.10 6.04
N LYS A 169 2.99 15.92 7.09
CA LYS A 169 4.28 16.27 7.69
C LYS A 169 4.88 15.17 8.56
N HIS A 170 4.20 14.03 8.68
CA HIS A 170 4.57 12.97 9.59
C HIS A 170 4.69 11.61 8.89
N VAL A 171 5.48 10.74 9.52
CA VAL A 171 5.66 9.32 9.20
C VAL A 171 5.62 8.54 10.52
N ILE A 172 5.36 7.24 10.42
CA ILE A 172 5.33 6.33 11.56
C ILE A 172 6.45 5.31 11.41
N ASN A 173 7.20 5.01 12.48
CA ASN A 173 8.14 3.91 12.52
C ASN A 173 7.69 2.90 13.59
N TRP A 174 7.05 1.82 13.18
CA TRP A 174 6.53 0.80 14.09
C TRP A 174 7.62 -0.02 14.80
N ASN A 175 8.87 0.03 14.34
CA ASN A 175 9.98 -0.70 14.97
C ASN A 175 10.52 0.02 16.23
N GLU A 176 10.07 1.25 16.48
CA GLU A 176 10.53 2.06 17.60
C GLU A 176 9.65 1.92 18.84
N LYS A 177 10.21 2.32 19.98
CA LYS A 177 9.43 2.48 21.22
C LYS A 177 8.28 3.45 20.97
N VAL A 178 7.11 3.17 21.55
CA VAL A 178 5.84 3.90 21.30
C VAL A 178 6.01 5.41 21.23
N ASN A 179 6.72 6.02 22.19
CA ASN A 179 6.92 7.47 22.26
C ASN A 179 7.77 8.07 21.11
N ASN A 180 8.53 7.24 20.40
CA ASN A 180 9.46 7.62 19.32
C ASN A 180 8.98 7.16 17.92
N GLN A 181 7.81 6.53 17.84
CA GLN A 181 7.29 6.01 16.56
C GLN A 181 6.83 7.13 15.62
N LEU A 182 6.14 8.15 16.14
CA LEU A 182 5.68 9.28 15.33
C LEU A 182 6.83 10.25 15.07
N ARG A 183 7.15 10.51 13.81
CA ARG A 183 8.31 11.30 13.40
C ARG A 183 7.94 12.34 12.34
N ILE A 184 8.76 13.39 12.25
CA ILE A 184 8.68 14.35 11.16
C ILE A 184 9.16 13.69 9.88
N ARG A 185 8.38 13.88 8.81
CA ARG A 185 8.69 13.37 7.48
C ARG A 185 9.93 14.05 6.92
N LYS A 186 10.88 13.24 6.43
CA LYS A 186 12.06 13.69 5.67
C LYS A 186 12.07 13.27 4.21
N ARG A 187 11.28 12.23 3.88
CA ARG A 187 11.14 11.64 2.55
C ARG A 187 9.66 11.59 2.19
N ASN A 188 9.28 12.25 1.10
CA ASN A 188 7.90 12.50 0.72
C ASN A 188 7.24 11.37 -0.05
N ASN A 189 8.06 10.65 -0.82
CA ASN A 189 7.59 9.62 -1.72
C ASN A 189 8.60 8.48 -1.86
N ILE A 190 8.21 7.46 -2.62
CA ILE A 190 9.04 6.28 -2.89
C ILE A 190 10.33 6.63 -3.61
N LYS A 191 10.36 7.64 -4.48
CA LYS A 191 11.61 8.05 -5.16
C LYS A 191 12.66 8.53 -4.16
N GLU A 192 12.25 9.42 -3.25
CA GLU A 192 13.14 9.94 -2.21
C GLU A 192 13.60 8.83 -1.26
N LEU A 193 12.68 7.93 -0.86
CA LEU A 193 13.01 6.80 0.01
C LEU A 193 13.93 5.78 -0.69
N TYR A 194 13.71 5.51 -1.97
CA TYR A 194 14.58 4.68 -2.81
C TYR A 194 16.00 5.26 -2.89
N ASN A 195 16.11 6.57 -3.16
CA ASN A 195 17.41 7.23 -3.27
C ASN A 195 18.22 7.17 -1.97
N GLU A 196 17.54 7.19 -0.82
CA GLU A 196 18.18 7.04 0.50
C GLU A 196 18.78 5.64 0.70
N ILE A 197 18.07 4.59 0.28
CA ILE A 197 18.47 3.22 0.61
C ILE A 197 19.29 2.52 -0.48
N LYS A 198 19.22 2.97 -1.74
CA LYS A 198 19.84 2.25 -2.88
C LYS A 198 21.36 2.07 -2.74
N ASN A 199 22.03 2.97 -2.03
CA ASN A 199 23.47 2.91 -1.79
C ASN A 199 23.84 1.96 -0.64
N ASN A 200 22.86 1.48 0.13
CA ASN A 200 23.03 0.63 1.31
C ASN A 200 22.68 -0.85 1.04
N LEU A 201 22.45 -1.23 -0.23
CA LEU A 201 21.87 -2.53 -0.64
C LEU A 201 22.84 -3.42 -1.43
#